data_AF-A0A661FHE0-F1
#
_entry.id   AF-A0A661FHE0-F1
#
_cell.length_a   1.000
_cell.length_b   1.000
_cell.length_c   1.000
_cell.angle_alpha   90.00
_cell.angle_beta   90.00
_cell.angle_gamma   90.00
#
_symmetry.space_group_name_H-M   'P 1'
#
loop_
_entity.id
_entity.type
_entity.pdbx_description
1 polymer ?
#
loop_
_entity_poly.entity_id
_entity_poly.type
_entity_poly.pdbx_seq_one_letter_code
_entity_poly.pdbx_strand_id
1 'polypeptide(L)'
;AYNAGPAKIQRLRRQAEAEGHDPNLWMENVELVVARKVGRETVNYVRNVFKYYVAYRMAWEAMESRKSIGEVKSLDLTKPVEAN
;
A
#
# COMPACT_ATOMS: atom_id res chain seq x y z
N ALA A 1 2.66 -3.03 14.95
CA ALA A 1 1.73 -3.70 15.89
C ALA A 1 0.78 -2.72 16.61
N TYR A 2 0.44 -1.60 15.97
CA TYR A 2 -0.28 -0.50 16.62
C TYR A 2 -1.69 -0.88 17.10
N ASN A 3 -2.40 -1.74 16.35
CA ASN A 3 -3.79 -2.13 16.65
C ASN A 3 -3.91 -3.31 17.64
N ALA A 4 -2.90 -4.19 17.73
CA ALA A 4 -3.00 -5.45 18.48
C ALA A 4 -1.91 -5.65 19.56
N GLY A 5 -0.92 -4.75 19.64
CA GLY A 5 0.24 -4.86 20.53
C GLY A 5 1.36 -5.79 20.00
N PRO A 6 2.64 -5.45 20.21
CA PRO A 6 3.77 -6.16 19.60
C PRO A 6 3.91 -7.62 20.04
N ALA A 7 3.74 -7.91 21.34
CA ALA A 7 3.82 -9.27 21.86
C ALA A 7 2.73 -10.19 21.29
N LYS A 8 1.51 -9.68 21.14
CA LYS A 8 0.40 -10.41 20.54
C LYS A 8 0.68 -10.72 19.06
N ILE A 9 1.19 -9.74 18.31
CA ILE A 9 1.56 -9.95 16.90
C ILE A 9 2.67 -10.99 16.76
N GLN A 10 3.71 -10.97 17.61
CA GLN A 10 4.76 -12.01 17.54
C GLN A 10 4.20 -13.41 17.76
N ARG A 11 3.28 -13.59 18.72
CA ARG A 11 2.61 -14.89 18.92
C ARG A 11 1.80 -15.32 17.69
N LEU A 12 1.06 -14.39 17.10
CA LEU A 12 0.24 -14.67 15.91
C LEU A 12 1.10 -15.00 14.69
N ARG A 13 2.30 -14.40 14.56
CA ARG A 13 3.29 -14.76 13.52
C ARG A 13 3.79 -16.19 13.67
N ARG A 14 4.19 -16.60 14.89
CA ARG A 14 4.58 -18.00 15.15
C ARG A 14 3.44 -18.98 14.87
N GLN A 15 2.20 -18.57 15.15
CA GLN A 15 1.04 -19.38 14.82
C GLN A 15 0.81 -19.47 13.30
N ALA A 16 0.98 -18.36 12.56
CA ALA A 16 0.91 -18.36 11.10
C ALA A 16 1.94 -19.32 10.50
N GLU A 17 3.18 -19.27 10.98
CA GLU A 17 4.25 -20.20 10.58
C GLU A 17 3.88 -21.66 10.85
N ALA A 18 3.35 -21.97 12.04
CA ALA A 18 2.88 -23.31 12.39
C ALA A 18 1.70 -23.80 11.53
N GLU A 19 0.93 -22.89 10.93
CA GLU A 19 -0.19 -23.16 10.04
C GLU A 19 0.22 -23.19 8.54
N GLY A 20 1.52 -23.05 8.23
CA GLY A 20 2.06 -23.09 6.87
C GLY A 20 2.02 -21.75 6.13
N HIS A 21 1.76 -20.65 6.83
CA HIS A 21 1.80 -19.30 6.28
C HIS A 21 3.15 -18.62 6.52
N ASP A 22 3.52 -17.65 5.69
CA ASP A 22 4.74 -16.86 5.90
C ASP A 22 4.55 -15.87 7.06
N PRO A 23 5.33 -15.98 8.16
CA PRO A 23 5.20 -15.08 9.31
C PRO A 23 5.64 -13.65 9.00
N ASN A 24 6.31 -13.39 7.87
CA ASN A 24 6.81 -12.07 7.47
C ASN A 24 5.90 -11.37 6.45
N LEU A 25 4.91 -12.08 5.90
CA LEU A 25 3.89 -11.50 5.04
C LEU A 25 2.61 -11.24 5.83
N TRP A 26 2.04 -10.05 5.68
CA TRP A 26 0.78 -9.72 6.33
C TRP A 26 -0.40 -10.33 5.59
N MET A 27 -0.65 -9.86 4.36
CA MET A 27 -1.80 -10.25 3.54
C MET A 27 -1.79 -11.76 3.31
N GLU A 28 -2.97 -12.37 3.44
CA GLU A 28 -3.20 -13.81 3.16
C GLU A 28 -2.33 -14.79 3.98
N ASN A 29 -1.61 -14.28 4.98
CA ASN A 29 -0.71 -15.06 5.81
C ASN A 29 -1.03 -14.77 7.29
N VAL A 30 -0.28 -13.87 7.94
CA VAL A 30 -0.54 -13.47 9.32
C VAL A 30 -1.96 -12.90 9.50
N GLU A 31 -2.49 -12.23 8.48
CA GLU A 31 -3.85 -11.69 8.44
C GLU A 31 -4.93 -12.76 8.69
N LEU A 32 -4.78 -13.97 8.15
CA LEU A 32 -5.76 -15.05 8.32
C LEU A 32 -5.86 -15.50 9.78
N VAL A 33 -4.70 -15.63 10.44
CA VAL A 33 -4.63 -15.99 11.85
C VAL A 33 -5.19 -14.87 12.72
N VAL A 34 -4.86 -13.60 12.42
CA VAL A 34 -5.38 -12.44 13.14
C VAL A 34 -6.91 -12.36 13.00
N ALA A 35 -7.45 -12.56 11.80
CA ALA A 35 -8.90 -12.54 11.57
C ALA A 35 -9.62 -13.61 12.40
N ARG A 36 -9.04 -14.82 12.51
CA ARG A 36 -9.60 -15.92 13.31
C ARG A 36 -9.48 -15.71 14.82
N LYS A 37 -8.36 -15.16 15.31
CA LYS A 37 -8.04 -15.09 16.74
C LYS A 37 -8.39 -13.77 17.41
N VAL A 38 -8.40 -12.68 16.66
CA VAL A 38 -8.64 -11.32 17.17
C VAL A 38 -9.97 -10.79 16.66
N GLY A 39 -10.30 -11.06 15.40
CA GLY A 39 -11.56 -10.67 14.78
C GLY A 39 -11.36 -9.86 13.50
N ARG A 40 -12.47 -9.67 12.78
CA ARG A 40 -12.47 -9.02 11.46
C ARG A 40 -12.17 -7.53 11.53
N GLU A 41 -12.48 -6.85 12.63
CA GLU A 41 -12.27 -5.41 12.77
C GLU A 41 -10.79 -5.02 12.67
N THR A 42 -9.90 -5.77 13.34
CA THR A 42 -8.45 -5.54 13.28
C THR A 42 -7.91 -5.66 11.85
N VAL A 43 -8.33 -6.67 11.09
CA VAL A 43 -7.84 -6.85 9.71
C VAL A 43 -8.49 -5.84 8.76
N ASN A 44 -9.76 -5.47 8.99
CA ASN A 44 -10.44 -4.43 8.23
C ASN A 44 -9.74 -3.08 8.41
N TYR A 45 -9.30 -2.74 9.62
CA TYR A 45 -8.53 -1.53 9.88
C TYR A 45 -7.26 -1.48 9.02
N VAL A 46 -6.46 -2.55 9.01
CA VAL A 46 -5.21 -2.61 8.22
C VAL A 46 -5.50 -2.55 6.73
N ARG A 47 -6.52 -3.26 6.24
CA ARG A 47 -6.94 -3.22 4.84
C ARG A 47 -7.42 -1.83 4.43
N ASN A 48 -8.14 -1.11 5.30
CA ASN A 48 -8.59 0.24 5.02
C ASN A 48 -7.40 1.20 4.90
N VAL A 49 -6.42 1.13 5.80
CA VAL A 49 -5.19 1.94 5.71
C VAL A 49 -4.47 1.68 4.38
N PHE A 50 -4.31 0.40 4.01
CA PHE A 50 -3.66 0.04 2.75
C PHE A 50 -4.45 0.51 1.51
N LYS A 51 -5.78 0.36 1.52
CA LYS A 51 -6.67 0.86 0.46
C LYS A 51 -6.46 2.36 0.24
N TYR A 52 -6.45 3.16 1.30
CA TYR A 52 -6.24 4.60 1.18
C TYR A 52 -4.82 4.92 0.71
N TYR A 53 -3.79 4.24 1.22
CA TYR A 53 -2.42 4.40 0.73
C TYR A 53 -2.33 4.21 -0.78
N VAL A 54 -2.85 3.10 -1.31
CA VAL A 54 -2.84 2.81 -2.75
C VAL A 54 -3.64 3.86 -3.52
N ALA A 55 -4.84 4.23 -3.05
CA ALA A 55 -5.65 5.25 -3.71
C ALA A 55 -4.94 6.61 -3.81
N TYR A 56 -4.30 7.06 -2.72
CA TYR A 56 -3.55 8.31 -2.71
C TYR A 56 -2.30 8.26 -3.60
N ARG A 57 -1.58 7.13 -3.58
CA ARG A 57 -0.43 6.91 -4.47
C ARG A 57 -0.83 7.00 -5.94
N MET A 58 -1.89 6.30 -6.34
CA MET A 58 -2.42 6.35 -7.71
C MET A 58 -2.91 7.75 -8.09
N ALA A 59 -3.62 8.43 -7.19
CA ALA A 59 -4.08 9.80 -7.42
C ALA A 59 -2.89 10.77 -7.61
N TRP A 60 -1.85 10.61 -6.81
CA TRP A 60 -0.61 11.39 -6.91
C TRP A 60 0.10 11.16 -8.25
N GLU A 61 0.31 9.90 -8.63
CA GLU A 61 0.95 9.53 -9.90
C GLU A 61 0.15 10.05 -11.10
N ALA A 62 -1.18 10.01 -11.02
CA ALA A 62 -2.05 10.57 -12.05
C ALA A 62 -1.98 12.11 -12.11
N MET A 63 -1.82 12.80 -10.98
CA MET A 63 -1.60 14.26 -10.96
C MET A 63 -0.27 14.63 -11.60
N GLU A 64 0.80 13.92 -11.26
CA GLU A 64 2.14 14.19 -11.80
C GLU A 64 2.17 13.94 -13.33
N SER A 65 1.52 12.86 -13.78
CA SER A 65 1.37 12.56 -15.20
C SER A 65 0.58 13.63 -15.95
N ARG A 66 -0.47 14.19 -15.34
CA ARG A 66 -1.22 15.31 -15.95
C ARG A 66 -0.39 16.59 -16.00
N LYS A 67 0.41 16.87 -14.97
CA LYS A 67 1.29 18.04 -14.92
C LYS A 67 2.36 17.95 -16.01
N SER A 68 3.03 16.81 -16.15
CA SER A 68 4.05 16.62 -17.19
C SER A 68 3.47 16.72 -18.61
N ILE A 69 2.28 16.15 -18.85
CA ILE A 69 1.57 16.32 -20.13
C ILE A 69 1.19 17.78 -20.37
N GLY A 70 0.76 18.51 -19.33
CA GLY A 70 0.46 19.93 -19.40
C GLY A 70 1.70 20.78 -19.74
N GLU A 71 2.83 20.51 -19.08
CA GLU A 71 4.12 21.15 -19.37
C GLU A 71 4.57 20.87 -20.80
N VAL A 72 4.51 19.62 -21.26
CA VAL A 72 4.84 19.24 -22.66
C VAL A 72 3.93 19.92 -23.67
N LYS A 73 2.62 20.06 -23.40
CA LYS A 73 1.70 20.79 -24.29
C LYS A 73 1.92 22.30 -24.28
N SER A 74 2.37 22.85 -23.15
CA SER A 74 2.70 24.28 -23.04
C SER A 74 4.04 24.63 -23.71
N LEU A 75 4.92 23.62 -23.85
CA LEU A 75 6.12 23.71 -24.67
C LEU A 75 5.68 23.61 -26.14
N ASP A 76 5.75 24.72 -26.87
CA ASP A 76 5.44 24.72 -28.30
C ASP A 76 6.52 23.93 -29.07
N LEU A 77 6.30 22.62 -29.20
CA LEU A 77 7.18 21.68 -29.91
C LEU A 77 7.25 21.95 -31.42
N THR A 78 6.48 22.90 -31.94
CA THR A 78 6.52 23.32 -33.35
C THR A 78 7.44 24.50 -33.60
N LYS A 79 7.95 25.15 -32.54
CA LYS A 79 8.97 26.18 -32.69
C LYS A 79 10.33 25.52 -32.98
N PRO A 80 11.00 25.90 -34.07
CA PRO A 80 12.33 25.39 -34.36
C PRO A 80 13.26 25.80 -33.21
N VAL A 81 14.10 24.87 -32.76
CA VAL A 81 15.20 25.19 -31.86
C VAL A 81 16.11 26.13 -32.62
N GLU A 82 16.13 27.42 -32.26
CA GLU A 82 17.08 28.35 -32.84
C GLU A 82 18.48 27.89 -32.43
N ALA A 83 19.23 27.41 -33.41
CA ALA A 83 20.62 27.01 -33.25
C ALA A 83 21.47 28.28 -33.17
N ASN A 84 22.14 28.48 -32.04
CA ASN A 84 23.22 29.47 -31.88
C ASN A 84 24.48 29.03 -32.64
#